data_AF-A0A1Q3BLD4-F1
#
_entry.id   AF-A0A1Q3BLD4-F1
#
_cell.length_a   1.000
_cell.length_b   1.000
_cell.length_c   1.000
_cell.angle_alpha   90.00
_cell.angle_beta   90.00
_cell.angle_gamma   90.00
#
_symmetry.space_group_name_H-M   'P 1'
#
loop_
_entity.id
_entity.type
_entity.pdbx_description
1 polymer ?
#
loop_
_entity_poly.entity_id
_entity_poly.type
_entity_poly.pdbx_seq_one_letter_code
_entity_poly.pdbx_strand_id
1 'polypeptide(L)'
;WHKQDQLLLSWLLSSLTESVHAQVVGLESSHAVWQYLSSAFSSQSQARIMQLRLSLHSLKKGADSMSSYLLKAKSISDELSLASKLVSDDDIVLYILGGLSSEYASLVTTITTRVTPISVVDLHGLLLNEEIRIQSSVTTDLASATANMALTNRPFDNMNCTQDSCNYNRGHGRGFSGRCGRHRGRAPFVPNQYQYQYPPHFN
;
A
#
# COMPACT_ATOMS: atom_id res chain seq x y z
N TRP A 1 2.49 26.55 54.21
CA TRP A 1 1.85 27.07 52.99
C TRP A 1 2.66 28.20 52.35
N HIS A 2 2.86 29.38 52.97
CA HIS A 2 3.64 30.48 52.36
C HIS A 2 5.07 30.10 51.94
N LYS A 3 5.84 29.43 52.81
CA LYS A 3 7.21 28.98 52.47
C LYS A 3 7.22 27.99 51.29
N GLN A 4 6.19 27.17 51.15
CA GLN A 4 6.07 26.20 50.05
C GLN A 4 5.71 26.90 48.74
N ASP A 5 4.80 27.89 48.80
CA ASP A 5 4.43 28.70 47.64
C ASP A 5 5.63 29.47 47.07
N GLN A 6 6.46 30.06 47.93
CA GLN A 6 7.69 30.76 47.52
C GLN A 6 8.75 29.83 46.90
N LEU A 7 8.87 28.59 47.42
CA LEU A 7 9.74 27.58 46.81
C LEU A 7 9.24 27.13 45.43
N LEU A 8 7.93 26.96 45.27
CA LEU A 8 7.33 26.61 43.98
C LEU A 8 7.48 27.76 42.97
N LEU A 9 7.29 29.00 43.43
CA LEU A 9 7.47 30.19 42.61
C LEU A 9 8.91 30.31 42.11
N SER A 10 9.91 30.19 42.99
CA SER A 10 11.31 30.28 42.57
C SER A 10 11.71 29.16 41.62
N TRP A 11 11.22 27.94 41.84
CA TRP A 11 11.45 26.81 40.94
C TRP A 11 10.81 27.03 39.56
N LEU A 12 9.55 27.49 39.53
CA LEU A 12 8.86 27.83 38.28
C LEU A 12 9.62 28.92 37.53
N LEU A 13 9.94 30.04 38.18
CA LEU A 13 10.67 31.15 37.55
C LEU A 13 12.05 30.75 37.01
N SER A 14 12.73 29.82 37.68
CA SER A 14 14.04 29.29 37.25
C SER A 14 13.94 28.34 36.04
N SER A 15 12.77 27.76 35.79
CA SER A 15 12.55 26.84 34.65
C SER A 15 12.14 27.56 33.35
N LEU A 16 11.80 28.85 33.44
CA LEU A 16 11.32 29.65 32.31
C LEU A 16 12.48 30.22 31.50
N THR A 17 12.26 30.36 30.19
CA THR A 17 13.13 31.17 29.33
C THR A 17 12.94 32.65 29.63
N GLU A 18 13.97 33.48 29.39
CA GLU A 18 13.97 34.91 29.69
C GLU A 18 12.76 35.66 29.08
N SER A 19 12.35 35.26 27.88
CA SER A 19 11.17 35.78 27.18
C SER A 19 9.84 35.52 27.90
N VAL A 20 9.68 34.34 28.50
CA VAL A 20 8.47 33.94 29.21
C VAL A 20 8.50 34.48 30.64
N HIS A 21 9.69 34.51 31.25
CA HIS A 21 9.91 35.11 32.56
C HIS A 21 9.45 36.57 32.58
N ALA A 22 9.84 37.37 31.57
CA ALA A 22 9.45 38.78 31.44
C ALA A 22 7.92 39.00 31.42
N GLN A 23 7.14 38.03 30.95
CA GLN A 23 5.67 38.10 30.90
C GLN A 23 5.00 37.83 32.25
N VAL A 24 5.72 37.18 33.16
CA VAL A 24 5.24 36.71 34.47
C VAL A 24 5.72 37.65 35.59
N VAL A 25 6.64 38.58 35.30
CA VAL A 25 7.14 39.59 36.24
C VAL A 25 5.97 40.45 36.75
N GLY A 26 5.67 40.33 38.05
CA GLY A 26 4.55 41.02 38.71
C GLY A 26 3.53 40.09 39.37
N LEU A 27 3.61 38.79 39.14
CA LEU A 27 2.78 37.80 39.83
C LEU A 27 3.48 37.31 41.11
N GLU A 28 2.83 37.48 42.26
CA GLU A 28 3.42 37.20 43.58
C GLU A 28 3.12 35.79 44.12
N SER A 29 2.28 35.01 43.43
CA SER A 29 1.88 33.66 43.85
C SER A 29 2.17 32.62 42.79
N SER A 30 2.67 31.45 43.21
CA SER A 30 2.95 30.32 42.29
C SER A 30 1.69 29.88 41.52
N HIS A 31 0.51 30.00 42.14
CA HIS A 31 -0.76 29.68 41.51
C HIS A 31 -1.09 30.62 40.34
N ALA A 32 -0.89 31.92 40.51
CA ALA A 32 -1.15 32.91 39.48
C ALA A 32 -0.18 32.74 38.30
N VAL A 33 1.10 32.49 38.59
CA VAL A 33 2.12 32.16 37.58
C VAL A 33 1.71 30.91 36.79
N TRP A 34 1.31 29.84 37.47
CA TRP A 34 0.89 28.60 36.82
C TRP A 34 -0.35 28.78 35.95
N GLN A 35 -1.36 29.51 36.42
CA GLN A 35 -2.56 29.81 35.63
C GLN A 35 -2.24 30.60 34.38
N TYR A 36 -1.39 31.63 34.51
CA TYR A 36 -0.94 32.42 33.35
C TYR A 36 -0.24 31.53 32.33
N LEU A 37 0.77 30.77 32.75
CA LEU A 37 1.50 29.85 31.87
C LEU A 37 0.56 28.83 31.21
N SER A 38 -0.31 28.21 32.00
CA SER A 38 -1.31 27.27 31.48
C SER A 38 -2.18 27.92 30.40
N SER A 39 -2.63 29.16 30.60
CA SER A 39 -3.45 29.87 29.62
C SER A 39 -2.66 30.26 28.36
N ALA A 40 -1.43 30.73 28.53
CA ALA A 40 -0.57 31.20 27.46
C ALA A 40 -0.16 30.06 26.52
N PHE A 41 0.17 28.90 27.08
CA PHE A 41 0.60 27.73 26.30
C PHE A 41 -0.54 26.83 25.87
N SER A 42 -1.74 26.92 26.46
CA SER A 42 -2.87 26.06 26.09
C SER A 42 -3.24 26.17 24.61
N SER A 43 -3.38 27.39 24.08
CA SER A 43 -3.75 27.60 22.67
C SER A 43 -2.69 27.05 21.71
N GLN A 44 -1.40 27.28 22.01
CA GLN A 44 -0.29 26.79 21.22
C GLN A 44 -0.21 25.25 21.26
N SER A 45 -0.41 24.64 22.43
CA SER A 45 -0.47 23.19 22.57
C SER A 45 -1.64 22.59 21.78
N GLN A 46 -2.84 23.19 21.84
CA GLN A 46 -3.99 22.72 21.06
C GLN A 46 -3.74 22.85 19.55
N ALA A 47 -3.16 23.96 19.08
CA ALA A 47 -2.82 24.15 17.68
C ALA A 47 -1.79 23.10 17.21
N ARG A 48 -0.76 22.81 18.00
CA ARG A 48 0.23 21.77 17.70
C ARG A 48 -0.41 20.39 17.61
N ILE A 49 -1.27 20.03 18.56
CA ILE A 49 -2.02 18.76 18.53
C ILE A 49 -2.83 18.66 17.23
N MET A 50 -3.54 19.73 16.85
CA MET A 50 -4.35 19.75 15.64
C MET A 50 -3.47 19.61 14.38
N GLN A 51 -2.32 20.28 14.34
CA GLN A 51 -1.35 20.15 13.26
C GLN A 51 -0.82 18.71 13.15
N LEU A 52 -0.49 18.06 14.27
CA LEU A 52 -0.05 16.66 14.27
C LEU A 52 -1.14 15.70 13.78
N ARG A 53 -2.41 15.94 14.13
CA ARG A 53 -3.52 15.15 13.60
C ARG A 53 -3.69 15.33 12.10
N LEU A 54 -3.58 16.57 11.62
CA LEU A 54 -3.64 16.87 10.18
C LEU A 54 -2.48 16.25 9.43
N SER A 55 -1.26 16.31 9.98
CA SER A 55 -0.09 15.69 9.35
C SER A 55 -0.26 14.17 9.26
N LEU A 56 -0.78 13.54 10.31
CA LEU A 56 -1.09 12.11 10.34
C LEU A 56 -2.14 11.74 9.27
N HIS A 57 -3.25 12.49 9.20
CA HIS A 57 -4.30 12.26 8.20
C HIS A 57 -3.83 12.48 6.76
N SER A 58 -2.95 13.46 6.54
CA SER A 58 -2.42 13.79 5.21
C SER A 58 -1.20 12.96 4.81
N LEU A 59 -0.75 12.05 5.68
CA LEU A 59 0.46 11.26 5.48
C LEU A 59 0.28 10.30 4.30
N LYS A 60 1.15 10.42 3.30
CA LYS A 60 1.19 9.52 2.13
C LYS A 60 2.56 8.90 2.01
N LYS A 61 2.63 7.64 1.57
CA LYS A 61 3.90 6.97 1.26
C LYS A 61 4.67 7.73 0.16
N GLY A 62 4.00 8.09 -0.92
CA GLY A 62 4.61 8.81 -2.05
C GLY A 62 5.79 8.03 -2.65
N ALA A 63 6.94 8.70 -2.81
CA ALA A 63 8.18 8.12 -3.34
C ALA A 63 9.11 7.56 -2.25
N ASP A 64 8.73 7.65 -0.97
CA ASP A 64 9.52 7.14 0.13
C ASP A 64 9.45 5.60 0.22
N SER A 65 10.48 4.98 0.81
CA SER A 65 10.42 3.57 1.19
C SER A 65 9.34 3.32 2.24
N MET A 66 8.80 2.10 2.28
CA MET A 66 7.81 1.73 3.30
C MET A 66 8.33 1.94 4.72
N SER A 67 9.60 1.63 4.97
CA SER A 67 10.24 1.84 6.26
C SER A 67 10.27 3.31 6.70
N SER A 68 10.62 4.22 5.81
CA SER A 68 10.65 5.66 6.08
C SER A 68 9.23 6.19 6.36
N TYR A 69 8.26 5.75 5.57
CA TYR A 69 6.85 6.10 5.77
C TYR A 69 6.32 5.65 7.14
N LEU A 70 6.56 4.40 7.52
CA LEU A 70 6.15 3.84 8.80
C LEU A 70 6.83 4.53 9.99
N LEU A 71 8.10 4.91 9.86
CA LEU A 71 8.80 5.70 10.87
C LEU A 71 8.18 7.08 11.06
N LYS A 72 7.78 7.76 9.98
CA LYS A 72 7.09 9.06 10.05
C LYS A 72 5.75 8.93 10.76
N ALA A 73 4.95 7.92 10.42
CA ALA A 73 3.67 7.65 11.09
C ALA A 73 3.86 7.43 12.60
N LYS A 74 4.85 6.59 12.96
CA LYS A 74 5.19 6.32 14.36
C LYS A 74 5.64 7.57 15.10
N SER A 75 6.53 8.38 14.51
CA SER A 75 7.01 9.62 15.12
C SER A 75 5.86 10.58 15.46
N ILE A 76 4.89 10.74 14.56
CA ILE A 76 3.74 11.61 14.79
C ILE A 76 2.83 11.04 15.90
N SER A 77 2.64 9.72 15.90
CA SER A 77 1.89 9.03 16.96
C SER A 77 2.55 9.19 18.34
N ASP A 78 3.87 9.05 18.41
CA ASP A 78 4.63 9.22 19.65
C ASP A 78 4.54 10.67 20.16
N GLU A 79 4.60 11.67 19.27
CA GLU A 79 4.37 13.08 19.63
C GLU A 79 2.95 13.35 20.16
N LEU A 80 1.94 12.71 19.58
CA LEU A 80 0.56 12.81 20.07
C LEU A 80 0.37 12.13 21.44
N SER A 81 1.06 11.01 21.67
CA SER A 81 1.11 10.31 22.96
C SER A 81 1.72 11.21 24.04
N LEU A 82 2.85 11.89 23.74
CA LEU A 82 3.47 12.87 24.64
C LEU A 82 2.53 14.05 24.96
N ALA A 83 1.68 14.45 24.02
CA ALA A 83 0.68 15.50 24.23
C ALA A 83 -0.57 15.02 24.99
N SER A 84 -0.57 13.80 25.56
CA SER A 84 -1.71 13.15 26.23
C SER A 84 -2.96 12.99 25.35
N LYS A 85 -2.77 13.02 24.03
CA LYS A 85 -3.81 12.80 23.03
C LYS A 85 -3.58 11.45 22.38
N LEU A 86 -3.89 10.41 23.12
CA LEU A 86 -3.82 9.03 22.64
C LEU A 86 -4.68 8.90 21.38
N VAL A 87 -4.07 8.41 20.31
CA VAL A 87 -4.76 7.96 19.09
C VAL A 87 -4.97 6.47 19.25
N SER A 88 -6.14 5.96 18.86
CA SER A 88 -6.40 4.51 18.91
C SER A 88 -5.47 3.79 17.94
N ASP A 89 -4.99 2.60 18.30
CA ASP A 89 -4.20 1.77 17.39
C ASP A 89 -4.98 1.50 16.08
N ASP A 90 -6.30 1.34 16.16
CA ASP A 90 -7.18 1.18 15.00
C ASP A 90 -7.17 2.40 14.07
N ASP A 91 -7.16 3.61 14.66
CA ASP A 91 -7.10 4.85 13.89
C ASP A 91 -5.73 4.97 13.20
N ILE A 92 -4.64 4.64 13.90
CA ILE A 92 -3.28 4.63 13.35
C ILE A 92 -3.22 3.67 12.15
N VAL A 93 -3.74 2.46 12.30
CA VAL A 93 -3.85 1.47 11.22
C VAL A 93 -4.64 2.04 10.03
N LEU A 94 -5.80 2.65 10.28
CA LEU A 94 -6.63 3.24 9.24
C LEU A 94 -5.89 4.33 8.45
N TYR A 95 -5.21 5.24 9.15
CA TYR A 95 -4.45 6.31 8.52
C TYR A 95 -3.26 5.80 7.73
N ILE A 96 -2.55 4.78 8.23
CA ILE A 96 -1.46 4.14 7.51
C ILE A 96 -1.99 3.51 6.22
N LEU A 97 -3.10 2.76 6.28
CA LEU A 97 -3.67 2.12 5.09
C LEU A 97 -4.20 3.15 4.07
N GLY A 98 -4.79 4.26 4.55
CA GLY A 98 -5.30 5.34 3.69
C GLY A 98 -4.20 6.13 2.96
N GLY A 99 -2.97 6.12 3.47
CA GLY A 99 -1.82 6.79 2.87
C GLY A 99 -1.05 5.95 1.83
N LEU A 100 -1.45 4.69 1.62
CA LEU A 100 -0.80 3.78 0.68
C LEU A 100 -1.20 4.04 -0.78
N SER A 101 -0.27 3.76 -1.67
CA SER A 101 -0.45 3.76 -3.13
C SER A 101 -1.27 2.55 -3.59
N SER A 102 -1.84 2.63 -4.81
CA SER A 102 -2.69 1.58 -5.39
C SER A 102 -1.99 0.22 -5.53
N GLU A 103 -0.66 0.19 -5.56
CA GLU A 103 0.15 -1.03 -5.57
C GLU A 103 -0.09 -1.93 -4.34
N TYR A 104 -0.53 -1.36 -3.21
CA TYR A 104 -0.86 -2.11 -1.98
C TYR A 104 -2.35 -2.44 -1.86
N ALA A 105 -3.18 -2.18 -2.87
CA ALA A 105 -4.64 -2.33 -2.77
C ALA A 105 -5.09 -3.75 -2.38
N SER A 106 -4.35 -4.78 -2.82
CA SER A 106 -4.62 -6.18 -2.47
C SER A 106 -4.42 -6.44 -0.97
N LEU A 107 -3.34 -5.92 -0.39
CA LEU A 107 -3.04 -6.01 1.03
C LEU A 107 -4.03 -5.20 1.85
N VAL A 108 -4.34 -3.97 1.43
CA VAL A 108 -5.35 -3.13 2.09
C VAL A 108 -6.69 -3.86 2.16
N THR A 109 -7.13 -4.46 1.06
CA THR A 109 -8.39 -5.24 1.03
C THR A 109 -8.33 -6.44 1.99
N THR A 110 -7.20 -7.15 2.02
CA THR A 110 -6.99 -8.31 2.91
C THR A 110 -7.04 -7.91 4.39
N ILE A 111 -6.48 -6.75 4.75
CA ILE A 111 -6.53 -6.25 6.12
C ILE A 111 -7.93 -5.75 6.47
N THR A 112 -8.59 -4.98 5.59
CA THR A 112 -9.92 -4.42 5.84
C THR A 112 -11.03 -5.48 5.91
N THR A 113 -10.88 -6.61 5.20
CA THR A 113 -11.85 -7.72 5.24
C THR A 113 -11.64 -8.66 6.42
N ARG A 114 -10.56 -8.48 7.18
CA ARG A 114 -10.23 -9.33 8.33
C ARG A 114 -11.15 -8.99 9.50
N VAL A 115 -11.63 -10.04 10.19
CA VAL A 115 -12.55 -9.91 11.34
C VAL A 115 -11.82 -9.50 12.62
N THR A 116 -10.53 -9.82 12.75
CA THR A 116 -9.73 -9.51 13.94
C THR A 116 -8.94 -8.21 13.74
N PRO A 117 -8.94 -7.30 14.73
CA PRO A 117 -8.10 -6.11 14.67
C PRO A 117 -6.63 -6.51 14.60
N ILE A 118 -5.86 -5.80 13.76
CA ILE A 118 -4.43 -6.04 13.59
C ILE A 118 -3.65 -5.06 14.46
N SER A 119 -2.60 -5.54 15.13
CA SER A 119 -1.71 -4.64 15.86
C SER A 119 -0.87 -3.82 14.89
N VAL A 120 -0.47 -2.62 15.30
CA VAL A 120 0.44 -1.77 14.51
C VAL A 120 1.75 -2.54 14.23
N VAL A 121 2.25 -3.32 15.18
CA VAL A 121 3.48 -4.11 15.04
C VAL A 121 3.35 -5.17 13.93
N ASP A 122 2.24 -5.91 13.91
CA ASP A 122 2.01 -6.93 12.88
C ASP A 122 1.82 -6.30 11.49
N LEU A 123 1.12 -5.16 11.43
CA LEU A 123 0.90 -4.42 10.20
C LEU A 123 2.22 -3.93 9.59
N HIS A 124 3.18 -3.46 10.41
CA HIS A 124 4.51 -3.10 9.93
C HIS A 124 5.20 -4.27 9.22
N GLY A 125 5.17 -5.46 9.82
CA GLY A 125 5.77 -6.66 9.22
C GLY A 125 5.12 -7.05 7.89
N LEU A 126 3.79 -7.00 7.82
CA LEU A 126 3.05 -7.29 6.59
C LEU A 126 3.38 -6.30 5.46
N LEU A 127 3.44 -5.00 5.77
CA LEU A 127 3.73 -3.97 4.76
C LEU A 127 5.16 -4.06 4.21
N LEU A 128 6.14 -4.38 5.05
CA LEU A 128 7.52 -4.59 4.61
C LEU A 128 7.65 -5.83 3.72
N ASN A 129 6.98 -6.93 4.08
CA ASN A 129 6.96 -8.14 3.26
C ASN A 129 6.32 -7.89 1.88
N GLU A 130 5.26 -7.07 1.84
CA GLU A 130 4.60 -6.72 0.59
C GLU A 130 5.47 -5.82 -0.29
N GLU A 131 6.24 -4.90 0.28
CA GLU A 131 7.21 -4.09 -0.48
C GLU A 131 8.26 -4.98 -1.18
N ILE A 132 8.80 -5.98 -0.49
CA ILE A 132 9.73 -6.96 -1.09
C ILE A 132 9.05 -7.71 -2.24
N ARG A 133 7.79 -8.11 -2.06
CA ARG A 133 7.01 -8.83 -3.08
C ARG A 133 6.80 -7.98 -4.33
N ILE A 134 6.39 -6.72 -4.17
CA ILE A 134 6.18 -5.78 -5.28
C ILE A 134 7.49 -5.51 -6.03
N GLN A 135 8.61 -5.31 -5.31
CA GLN A 135 9.91 -5.11 -5.95
C GLN A 135 10.33 -6.33 -6.77
N SER A 136 10.09 -7.53 -6.26
CA SER A 136 10.39 -8.77 -6.99
C SER A 136 9.56 -8.93 -8.27
N SER A 137 8.25 -8.60 -8.26
CA SER A 137 7.41 -8.70 -9.46
C SER A 137 7.78 -7.71 -10.55
N VAL A 138 8.17 -6.48 -10.17
CA VAL A 138 8.64 -5.47 -11.14
C VAL A 138 9.91 -5.94 -11.85
N THR A 139 10.83 -6.60 -11.14
CA THR A 139 12.05 -7.13 -11.76
C THR A 139 11.78 -8.30 -12.71
N THR A 140 10.80 -9.16 -12.42
CA THR A 140 10.43 -10.27 -13.32
C THR A 140 9.77 -9.77 -14.61
N ASP A 141 8.89 -8.77 -14.53
CA ASP A 141 8.19 -8.23 -15.71
C ASP A 141 9.16 -7.59 -16.71
N LEU A 142 10.16 -6.86 -16.21
CA LEU A 142 11.21 -6.24 -17.05
C LEU A 142 12.12 -7.29 -17.72
N ALA A 143 12.42 -8.40 -17.04
CA ALA A 143 13.17 -9.51 -17.60
C ALA A 143 12.40 -10.25 -18.71
N SER A 144 11.08 -10.43 -18.56
CA SER A 144 10.24 -11.01 -19.62
C SER A 144 10.04 -10.09 -20.82
N ALA A 145 9.96 -8.77 -20.63
CA ALA A 145 9.82 -7.81 -21.71
C ALA A 145 11.07 -7.75 -22.62
N THR A 146 12.26 -7.87 -22.03
CA THR A 146 13.54 -7.88 -22.78
C THR A 146 13.78 -9.20 -23.52
N ALA A 147 13.35 -10.34 -22.96
CA ALA A 147 13.45 -11.65 -23.63
C ALA A 147 12.58 -11.74 -24.92
N ASN A 148 11.41 -11.09 -24.94
CA ASN A 148 10.52 -11.11 -26.11
C ASN A 148 11.02 -10.23 -27.27
N MET A 149 11.82 -9.19 -27.01
CA MET A 149 12.41 -8.35 -28.06
C MET A 149 13.58 -9.01 -28.80
N ALA A 150 14.22 -10.02 -28.21
CA ALA A 150 15.32 -10.75 -28.84
C ALA A 150 14.86 -11.75 -29.92
N LEU A 151 13.56 -12.05 -30.02
CA LEU A 151 13.02 -13.05 -30.96
C LEU A 151 12.52 -12.46 -32.28
N THR A 152 12.42 -11.13 -32.43
CA THR A 152 11.80 -10.50 -33.61
C THR A 152 12.76 -10.04 -34.70
N ASN A 153 14.08 -10.19 -34.52
CA ASN A 153 15.06 -9.86 -35.56
C ASN A 153 15.60 -11.12 -36.26
N ARG A 154 14.76 -11.75 -37.09
CA ARG A 154 15.24 -12.55 -38.21
C ARG A 154 15.13 -11.72 -39.48
N PRO A 155 16.24 -11.38 -40.17
CA PRO A 155 16.18 -10.77 -41.48
C PRO A 155 15.47 -11.74 -42.43
N PHE A 156 14.44 -11.25 -43.12
CA PHE A 156 13.83 -11.95 -44.24
C PHE A 156 14.82 -11.94 -45.41
N ASP A 157 15.59 -13.00 -45.58
CA ASP A 157 16.38 -13.20 -46.79
C ASP A 157 15.45 -13.58 -47.95
N ASN A 158 15.41 -12.65 -48.91
CA ASN A 158 14.72 -12.70 -50.19
C ASN A 158 15.30 -13.80 -51.10
N MET A 159 14.70 -15.00 -51.10
CA MET A 159 14.99 -16.05 -52.08
C MET A 159 13.93 -16.02 -53.20
N ASN A 160 14.31 -15.39 -54.29
CA ASN A 160 13.61 -15.40 -55.57
C ASN A 160 13.73 -16.80 -56.20
N CYS A 161 12.66 -17.59 -56.19
CA CYS A 161 12.55 -18.81 -56.97
C CYS A 161 11.51 -18.63 -58.07
N THR A 162 12.00 -18.16 -59.21
CA THR A 162 11.32 -18.21 -60.51
C THR A 162 11.13 -19.66 -60.93
N GLN A 163 9.88 -19.96 -61.22
CA GLN A 163 9.35 -21.22 -61.73
C GLN A 163 9.79 -21.42 -63.18
N ASP A 164 10.57 -22.45 -63.48
CA ASP A 164 10.49 -23.08 -64.80
C ASP A 164 11.00 -24.53 -64.83
N SER A 165 10.09 -25.38 -65.32
CA SER A 165 10.22 -26.62 -66.10
C SER A 165 11.19 -27.78 -65.74
N CYS A 166 10.59 -28.96 -65.90
CA CYS A 166 11.02 -30.33 -65.64
C CYS A 166 12.14 -30.81 -66.60
N ASN A 167 13.09 -31.66 -66.14
CA ASN A 167 13.23 -33.06 -66.62
C ASN A 167 14.40 -33.87 -66.01
N TYR A 168 14.15 -35.19 -65.88
CA TYR A 168 15.07 -36.35 -65.85
C TYR A 168 16.35 -36.32 -64.98
N ASN A 169 16.37 -37.07 -63.87
CA ASN A 169 16.92 -38.43 -63.81
C ASN A 169 17.11 -38.98 -62.38
N ARG A 170 16.67 -40.24 -62.22
CA ARG A 170 17.21 -41.38 -61.43
C ARG A 170 18.02 -41.10 -60.15
N GLY A 171 17.54 -41.60 -59.02
CA GLY A 171 18.39 -41.91 -57.86
C GLY A 171 17.64 -42.47 -56.66
N HIS A 172 18.04 -43.66 -56.22
CA HIS A 172 17.46 -44.49 -55.16
C HIS A 172 17.44 -43.89 -53.75
N GLY A 173 16.44 -44.25 -52.94
CA GLY A 173 16.50 -44.16 -51.47
C GLY A 173 15.25 -44.73 -50.79
N ARG A 174 15.42 -45.81 -50.02
CA ARG A 174 14.37 -46.60 -49.34
C ARG A 174 14.06 -46.08 -47.93
N GLY A 175 12.82 -46.29 -47.48
CA GLY A 175 12.38 -46.27 -46.06
C GLY A 175 12.04 -44.87 -45.55
N PHE A 176 11.04 -44.64 -44.70
CA PHE A 176 10.33 -45.51 -43.77
C PHE A 176 8.93 -44.93 -43.53
N SER A 177 7.99 -45.82 -43.27
CA SER A 177 6.59 -45.59 -42.93
C SER A 177 6.39 -44.73 -41.68
N GLY A 178 5.58 -43.66 -41.80
CA GLY A 178 5.10 -42.85 -40.68
C GLY A 178 3.70 -42.30 -40.98
N ARG A 179 2.70 -43.16 -40.81
CA ARG A 179 1.28 -42.90 -41.09
C ARG A 179 0.66 -42.18 -39.88
N CYS A 180 0.62 -40.84 -39.87
CA CYS A 180 -0.24 -40.10 -38.95
C CYS A 180 -1.45 -39.54 -39.72
N GLY A 181 -2.58 -40.24 -39.57
CA GLY A 181 -3.85 -39.88 -40.18
C GLY A 181 -4.46 -38.64 -39.51
N ARG A 182 -4.81 -37.66 -40.35
CA ARG A 182 -5.76 -36.59 -40.03
C ARG A 182 -7.17 -37.19 -39.91
N HIS A 183 -7.71 -37.27 -38.69
CA HIS A 183 -9.16 -37.40 -38.51
C HIS A 183 -9.81 -36.01 -38.46
N ARG A 184 -10.33 -35.57 -39.62
CA ARG A 184 -11.42 -34.60 -39.73
C ARG A 184 -12.54 -35.30 -40.48
N GLY A 185 -13.60 -35.67 -39.78
CA GLY A 185 -14.78 -36.34 -40.34
C GLY A 185 -16.03 -35.85 -39.61
N ARG A 186 -16.77 -34.99 -40.29
CA ARG A 186 -18.01 -34.33 -39.90
C ARG A 186 -19.16 -35.08 -40.58
N ALA A 187 -20.20 -35.48 -39.84
CA ALA A 187 -21.56 -35.63 -40.38
C ALA A 187 -22.61 -35.68 -39.24
N PRO A 188 -23.83 -35.14 -39.46
CA PRO A 188 -24.87 -34.95 -38.45
C PRO A 188 -25.94 -36.07 -38.48
N PHE A 189 -26.67 -36.24 -37.38
CA PHE A 189 -27.97 -36.94 -37.41
C PHE A 189 -28.90 -36.45 -36.29
N VAL A 190 -30.12 -36.09 -36.68
CA VAL A 190 -31.31 -35.77 -35.87
C VAL A 190 -32.40 -36.69 -36.45
N PRO A 191 -33.15 -37.47 -35.65
CA PRO A 191 -34.49 -37.08 -35.17
C PRO A 191 -34.79 -37.72 -33.77
N ASN A 192 -35.88 -37.54 -33.03
CA ASN A 192 -37.20 -36.96 -33.22
C ASN A 192 -37.77 -36.61 -31.82
N GLN A 193 -38.87 -35.87 -31.83
CA GLN A 193 -39.63 -35.33 -30.70
C GLN A 193 -40.28 -36.37 -29.80
N TYR A 194 -40.41 -36.05 -28.50
CA TYR A 194 -41.61 -36.34 -27.71
C TYR A 194 -41.87 -35.21 -26.70
N GLN A 195 -43.10 -34.70 -26.77
CA GLN A 195 -43.72 -33.72 -25.88
C GLN A 195 -43.88 -34.28 -24.46
N TYR A 196 -43.68 -33.45 -23.44
CA TYR A 196 -44.40 -33.60 -22.17
C TYR A 196 -45.03 -32.27 -21.75
N GLN A 197 -46.35 -32.35 -21.75
CA GLN A 197 -47.37 -31.43 -21.28
C GLN A 197 -47.28 -31.24 -19.76
N TYR A 198 -47.38 -30.01 -19.25
CA TYR A 198 -47.81 -29.72 -17.86
C TYR A 198 -48.66 -28.44 -17.83
N PRO A 199 -49.90 -28.53 -17.33
CA PRO A 199 -50.43 -27.52 -16.41
C PRO A 199 -51.30 -28.18 -15.30
N PRO A 200 -51.94 -27.44 -14.36
CA PRO A 200 -51.81 -26.03 -13.95
C PRO A 200 -51.55 -25.84 -12.43
N HIS A 201 -51.34 -24.58 -12.05
CA HIS A 201 -51.31 -24.09 -10.67
C HIS A 201 -52.71 -24.08 -10.03
N PHE A 202 -52.77 -24.30 -8.71
CA PHE A 202 -53.96 -24.07 -7.87
C PHE A 202 -53.60 -23.22 -6.64
N ASN A 203 -54.56 -22.35 -6.31
CA ASN A 203 -54.74 -21.41 -5.20
C ASN A 203 -54.13 -20.02 -5.35
#